data_AF-A0A520HP81-F1
#
_entry.id   AF-A0A520HP81-F1
#
_cell.length_a   1.000
_cell.length_b   1.000
_cell.length_c   1.000
_cell.angle_alpha   90.00
_cell.angle_beta   90.00
_cell.angle_gamma   90.00
#
_symmetry.space_group_name_H-M   'P 1'
#
loop_
_entity.id
_entity.type
_entity.pdbx_description
1 polymer ?
#
loop_
_entity_poly.entity_id
_entity_poly.type
_entity_poly.pdbx_seq_one_letter_code
_entity_poly.pdbx_strand_id
1 'polypeptide(L)'
;MENTKFNEMSTEKLLEQQKLIKLVTGVLIGMLMALLVIVILLTIKKGFNATSMSLGVIPFALMPIAIMNWNSLKEIQKELSSRKNNEVKF
;
A
#
# COMPACT_ATOMS: atom_id res chain seq x y z
N MET A 1 4.15 -7.27 8.82
CA MET A 1 3.89 -8.44 7.95
C MET A 1 4.79 -9.57 8.43
N GLU A 2 4.30 -10.81 8.44
CA GLU A 2 5.14 -11.98 8.76
C GLU A 2 6.43 -11.96 7.94
N ASN A 3 7.55 -12.31 8.56
CA ASN A 3 8.86 -12.47 7.92
C ASN A 3 8.89 -13.74 7.04
N THR A 4 7.87 -13.96 6.20
CA THR A 4 7.95 -14.96 5.14
C THR A 4 8.93 -14.42 4.11
N LYS A 5 10.13 -14.99 4.06
CA LYS A 5 11.14 -14.57 3.09
C LYS A 5 10.60 -14.87 1.70
N PHE A 6 10.48 -13.83 0.87
CA PHE A 6 9.92 -13.95 -0.49
C PHE A 6 10.65 -14.99 -1.35
N ASN A 7 11.93 -15.27 -1.06
CA ASN A 7 12.73 -16.28 -1.74
C ASN A 7 12.22 -17.73 -1.54
N GLU A 8 11.50 -18.02 -0.46
CA GLU A 8 11.00 -19.36 -0.14
C GLU A 8 9.64 -19.67 -0.82
N MET A 9 8.98 -18.66 -1.41
CA MET A 9 7.71 -18.84 -2.11
C MET A 9 7.88 -19.31 -3.56
N SER A 10 6.89 -20.06 -4.06
CA SER A 10 6.78 -20.36 -5.49
C SER A 10 6.44 -19.10 -6.29
N THR A 11 6.86 -19.06 -7.56
CA THR A 11 6.62 -17.92 -8.46
C THR A 11 5.13 -17.58 -8.59
N GLU A 12 4.26 -18.60 -8.60
CA GLU A 12 2.80 -18.44 -8.64
C GLU A 12 2.28 -17.71 -7.40
N LYS A 13 2.67 -18.17 -6.20
CA LYS A 13 2.27 -17.55 -4.93
C LYS A 13 2.79 -16.12 -4.81
N LEU A 14 4.03 -15.86 -5.26
CA LEU A 14 4.60 -14.52 -5.34
C LEU A 14 3.79 -13.58 -6.24
N LEU A 15 3.34 -14.06 -7.41
CA LEU A 15 2.52 -13.29 -8.34
C LEU A 15 1.13 -12.99 -7.77
N GLU A 16 0.49 -13.97 -7.12
CA GLU A 16 -0.79 -13.75 -6.42
C GLU A 16 -0.64 -12.72 -5.31
N GLN A 17 0.37 -12.87 -4.46
CA GLN A 17 0.64 -11.93 -3.37
C GLN A 17 0.96 -10.53 -3.91
N GLN A 18 1.71 -10.41 -5.02
CA GLN A 18 1.95 -9.14 -5.69
C GLN A 18 0.65 -8.44 -6.11
N LYS A 19 -0.28 -9.17 -6.72
CA LYS A 19 -1.58 -8.64 -7.16
C LYS A 19 -2.41 -8.18 -5.97
N LEU A 20 -2.46 -8.99 -4.91
CA LEU A 20 -3.19 -8.67 -3.69
C LEU A 20 -2.63 -7.41 -3.01
N ILE A 21 -1.31 -7.33 -2.82
CA ILE A 21 -0.67 -6.16 -2.20
C ILE A 21 -0.88 -4.91 -3.06
N LYS A 22 -0.77 -5.01 -4.40
CA LYS A 22 -1.10 -3.89 -5.31
C LYS A 22 -2.54 -3.41 -5.14
N LEU A 23 -3.51 -4.34 -5.13
CA LEU A 23 -4.92 -4.01 -5.01
C LEU A 23 -5.21 -3.36 -3.65
N VAL A 24 -4.79 -3.98 -2.56
CA VAL A 24 -5.03 -3.47 -1.20
C VAL A 24 -4.35 -2.12 -0.99
N THR A 25 -3.12 -1.95 -1.48
CA THR A 25 -2.40 -0.67 -1.38
C THR A 25 -3.07 0.41 -2.21
N GLY A 26 -3.50 0.10 -3.43
CA GLY A 26 -4.23 1.03 -4.29
C GLY A 26 -5.56 1.47 -3.66
N VAL A 27 -6.32 0.53 -3.12
CA VAL A 27 -7.58 0.80 -2.41
C VAL A 27 -7.34 1.63 -1.15
N LEU A 28 -6.32 1.30 -0.35
CA LEU A 28 -5.92 2.07 0.82
C LEU A 28 -5.60 3.52 0.44
N ILE A 29 -4.70 3.74 -0.51
CA ILE A 29 -4.32 5.09 -0.98
C ILE A 29 -5.56 5.84 -1.51
N GLY A 30 -6.39 5.17 -2.32
CA GLY A 30 -7.62 5.76 -2.86
C GLY A 30 -8.58 6.22 -1.75
N MET A 31 -8.79 5.39 -0.72
CA MET A 31 -9.63 5.74 0.42
C MET A 31 -9.03 6.87 1.26
N LEU A 32 -7.72 6.88 1.49
CA LEU A 32 -7.06 7.98 2.21
C LEU A 32 -7.18 9.31 1.47
N MET A 33 -7.05 9.29 0.14
CA MET A 33 -7.25 10.48 -0.69
C MET A 33 -8.70 10.96 -0.67
N ALA A 34 -9.67 10.04 -0.79
CA ALA A 34 -11.08 10.38 -0.68
C ALA A 34 -11.41 10.98 0.69
N LEU A 35 -10.85 10.41 1.76
CA LEU A 35 -11.00 10.94 3.12
C LEU A 35 -10.41 12.34 3.26
N LEU A 36 -9.23 12.61 2.71
CA LEU A 36 -8.64 13.96 2.70
C LEU A 36 -9.56 14.97 2.01
N VAL A 37 -10.11 14.62 0.84
CA VAL A 37 -11.05 15.50 0.11
C VAL A 37 -12.29 15.79 0.97
N ILE A 38 -12.86 14.77 1.60
CA ILE A 38 -14.02 14.92 2.48
C ILE A 38 -13.70 15.84 3.66
N VAL A 39 -12.53 15.66 4.31
CA VAL A 39 -12.09 16.49 5.43
C VAL A 39 -11.91 17.95 5.02
N ILE A 40 -11.32 18.22 3.85
CA ILE A 40 -11.16 19.58 3.32
C ILE A 40 -12.53 20.22 3.08
N LEU A 41 -13.45 19.51 2.41
CA LEU A 41 -14.80 20.01 2.15
C LEU A 41 -15.58 20.27 3.44
N LEU A 42 -15.45 19.38 4.44
CA LEU A 42 -16.06 19.57 5.75
C LEU A 42 -15.49 20.78 6.49
N THR A 43 -14.18 20.96 6.42
CA THR A 43 -13.49 22.11 7.06
C THR A 43 -13.94 23.43 6.45
N ILE A 44 -14.08 23.49 5.12
CA ILE A 44 -14.57 24.68 4.42
C ILE A 44 -16.04 24.97 4.79
N LYS A 45 -16.90 23.94 4.82
CA LYS A 45 -18.35 24.11 5.02
C LYS A 45 -18.76 24.31 6.49
N LYS A 46 -18.10 23.64 7.42
CA LYS A 46 -18.46 23.60 8.85
C LYS A 46 -17.41 24.23 9.77
N GLY A 47 -16.37 24.84 9.19
CA GLY A 47 -15.25 25.40 9.92
C GLY A 47 -14.33 24.33 10.52
N PHE A 48 -13.25 24.79 11.14
CA PHE A 48 -12.31 23.93 11.85
C PHE A 48 -12.92 23.53 13.21
N ASN A 49 -13.31 22.26 13.36
CA ASN A 49 -13.94 21.74 14.58
C ASN A 49 -13.37 20.36 14.95
N ALA A 50 -13.77 19.84 16.11
CA ALA A 50 -13.28 18.55 16.63
C ALA A 50 -13.51 17.37 15.65
N THR A 51 -14.58 17.43 14.84
CA THR A 51 -14.90 16.37 13.88
C THR A 51 -13.97 16.43 12.66
N SER A 52 -13.73 17.61 12.10
CA SER A 52 -12.81 17.75 10.96
C SER A 52 -11.37 17.44 11.35
N MET A 53 -10.97 17.82 12.58
CA MET A 53 -9.63 17.56 13.09
C MET A 53 -9.39 16.07 13.32
N SER A 54 -10.32 15.35 13.98
CA SER A 54 -10.19 13.91 14.23
C SER A 54 -10.15 13.08 12.94
N LEU A 55 -11.00 13.40 11.96
CA LEU A 55 -10.98 12.73 10.66
C LEU A 55 -9.71 13.08 9.84
N GLY A 56 -9.19 14.29 10.01
CA GLY A 56 -8.00 14.77 9.31
C GLY A 56 -6.71 14.08 9.72
N VAL A 57 -6.62 13.49 10.93
CA VAL A 57 -5.40 12.79 11.38
C VAL A 57 -5.25 11.39 10.76
N ILE A 58 -6.38 10.76 10.37
CA ILE A 58 -6.42 9.37 9.91
C ILE A 58 -5.51 9.11 8.70
N PRO A 59 -5.51 9.93 7.63
CA PRO A 59 -4.63 9.72 6.48
C PRO A 59 -3.14 9.72 6.84
N PHE A 60 -2.75 10.55 7.81
CA PHE A 60 -1.36 10.62 8.27
C PHE A 60 -1.00 9.44 9.16
N ALA A 61 -1.91 9.05 10.06
CA ALA A 61 -1.72 7.90 10.94
C ALA A 61 -1.59 6.58 10.16
N LEU A 62 -2.28 6.45 9.02
CA LEU A 62 -2.26 5.24 8.19
C LEU A 62 -1.19 5.27 7.07
N MET A 63 -0.51 6.40 6.85
CA MET A 63 0.55 6.53 5.85
C MET A 63 1.69 5.49 6.00
N PRO A 64 2.18 5.15 7.21
CA PRO A 64 3.23 4.14 7.37
C PRO A 64 2.85 2.77 6.80
N ILE A 65 1.56 2.40 6.87
CA ILE A 65 1.06 1.13 6.34
C ILE A 65 1.14 1.11 4.81
N ALA A 66 0.78 2.21 4.17
CA ALA A 66 0.90 2.35 2.71
C ALA A 66 2.37 2.25 2.28
N ILE A 67 3.30 2.87 3.01
CA ILE A 67 4.75 2.79 2.76
C ILE A 67 5.25 1.36 2.94
N MET A 68 4.85 0.67 4.02
CA MET A 68 5.23 -0.71 4.27
C MET A 68 4.80 -1.62 3.12
N ASN A 69 3.54 -1.52 2.68
CA ASN A 69 3.03 -2.34 1.58
C ASN A 69 3.75 -2.03 0.25
N TRP A 70 4.10 -0.76 0.01
CA TRP A 70 4.87 -0.36 -1.16
C TRP A 70 6.28 -0.96 -1.16
N ASN A 71 6.94 -1.02 0.00
CA ASN A 71 8.25 -1.65 0.14
C ASN A 71 8.17 -3.16 -0.11
N SER A 72 7.18 -3.85 0.47
CA SER A 72 6.94 -5.27 0.19
C SER A 72 6.68 -5.52 -1.30
N LEU A 73 5.96 -4.62 -1.97
CA LEU A 73 5.73 -4.74 -3.41
C LEU A 73 7.03 -4.63 -4.22
N LYS A 74 7.92 -3.72 -3.85
CA LYS A 74 9.25 -3.58 -4.46
C LYS A 74 10.11 -4.83 -4.26
N GLU A 75 10.07 -5.41 -3.07
CA GLU A 75 10.82 -6.64 -2.75
C GLU A 75 10.32 -7.83 -3.59
N ILE A 76 9.01 -8.02 -3.69
CA ILE A 76 8.41 -9.05 -4.56
C ILE A 76 8.78 -8.83 -6.03
N GLN A 77 8.77 -7.58 -6.51
CA GLN A 77 9.19 -7.25 -7.88
C GLN A 77 10.65 -7.56 -8.15
N LYS A 78 11.54 -7.26 -7.19
CA LYS A 78 12.97 -7.60 -7.29
C LYS A 78 13.18 -9.10 -7.37
N GLU A 79 12.49 -9.87 -6.52
CA GLU A 79 12.57 -11.33 -6.51
C GLU A 79 12.09 -11.93 -7.85
N LEU A 80 10.91 -11.54 -8.33
CA LEU A 80 10.39 -12.01 -9.62
C LEU A 80 11.32 -11.66 -10.80
N SER A 81 11.93 -10.47 -10.78
CA SER A 81 12.89 -10.06 -11.82
C SER A 81 14.19 -10.86 -11.75
N SER A 82 14.66 -11.19 -10.55
CA SER A 82 15.85 -12.03 -10.37
C SER A 82 15.63 -13.43 -10.94
N ARG A 83 14.48 -14.05 -10.67
CA ARG A 83 14.11 -15.37 -11.21
C ARG A 83 14.06 -15.37 -12.74
N LYS A 84 13.39 -14.39 -13.34
CA LYS A 84 13.34 -14.23 -14.79
C LYS A 84 14.73 -14.09 -15.41
N ASN A 85 15.62 -13.31 -14.79
CA ASN A 85 16.99 -13.13 -15.28
C ASN A 85 17.85 -14.39 -15.14
N ASN A 86 17.56 -15.25 -14.16
CA ASN A 86 18.26 -16.53 -13.99
C ASN A 86 17.80 -17.57 -15.01
N GLU A 87 16.52 -17.57 -15.41
CA GLU A 87 15.99 -18.47 -16.45
C GLU A 87 16.53 -18.13 -17.85
N VAL A 88 16.82 -16.86 -18.15
CA VAL A 88 17.34 -16.41 -19.46
C VAL A 88 18.85 -16.62 -19.62
N LYS A 89 19.57 -16.97 -18.55
CA LYS A 89 21.02 -17.18 -18.55
C LYS A 89 21.46 -18.62 -18.89
N PHE A 90 20.52 -19.50 -19.21
CA PHE A 90 20.75 -20.89 -19.66
C PHE A 90 20.13 -21.11 -21.04
#